data_AF-A0A7J8IN25-F1
#
_entry.id   AF-A0A7J8IN25-F1
#
_cell.length_a   1.000
_cell.length_b   1.000
_cell.length_c   1.000
_cell.angle_alpha   90.00
_cell.angle_beta   90.00
_cell.angle_gamma   90.00
#
_symmetry.space_group_name_H-M   'P 1'
#
loop_
_entity.id
_entity.type
_entity.pdbx_description
1 polymer ?
#
loop_
_entity_poly.entity_id
_entity_poly.type
_entity_poly.pdbx_seq_one_letter_code
_entity_poly.pdbx_strand_id
1 'polypeptide(L)'
;MNVTRSYIEEFQKEQALWRKKKYEEMEEENRKISEFVNMQQQRENDWMAKVQENGEKRLQLQNMLAQKLAEMLQQREDLEQVRQELYQEEQAEIHKRKLKEEAEEKLRKQKELKQNFIEQMALKELVLQSAKEEEEIFRKAMLAKLAEDDRIELMNAQKQRMKQLEHRRAVEKLIEERRNQFLADKQHELEEWQLQQRRQGCINAIIEEERQKLLKEHATKLLGYLPKGVFKKEDDIDMLGEEFRKAYQKRSEICEEK
;
A
#
# COMPACT_ATOMS: atom_id res chain seq x y z
N MET A 1 -53.65 -87.68 153.83
CA MET A 1 -52.71 -87.41 152.71
C MET A 1 -53.25 -86.30 151.77
N ASN A 2 -53.66 -85.13 152.29
CA ASN A 2 -54.25 -84.05 151.47
C ASN A 2 -53.49 -82.71 151.55
N VAL A 3 -52.49 -82.57 152.43
CA VAL A 3 -51.79 -81.29 152.66
C VAL A 3 -50.64 -81.08 151.65
N THR A 4 -49.95 -82.17 151.26
CA THR A 4 -48.87 -82.12 150.27
C THR A 4 -49.34 -81.89 148.84
N ARG A 5 -50.56 -82.33 148.46
CA ARG A 5 -51.14 -82.05 147.13
C ARG A 5 -51.57 -80.58 146.97
N SER A 6 -52.18 -79.97 147.98
CA SER A 6 -52.58 -78.55 147.95
C SER A 6 -51.38 -77.62 147.81
N TYR A 7 -50.28 -77.92 148.50
CA TYR A 7 -49.03 -77.14 148.42
C TYR A 7 -48.37 -77.23 147.04
N ILE A 8 -48.43 -78.40 146.39
CA ILE A 8 -47.93 -78.60 145.02
C ILE A 8 -48.79 -77.83 144.01
N GLU A 9 -50.12 -77.84 144.18
CA GLU A 9 -51.04 -77.09 143.32
C GLU A 9 -50.89 -75.56 143.49
N GLU A 10 -50.70 -75.07 144.71
CA GLU A 10 -50.40 -73.66 144.98
C GLU A 10 -49.05 -73.25 144.38
N PHE A 11 -48.01 -74.07 144.55
CA PHE A 11 -46.71 -73.81 143.93
C PHE A 11 -46.78 -73.84 142.39
N GLN A 12 -47.55 -74.75 141.80
CA GLN A 12 -47.76 -74.78 140.35
C GLN A 12 -48.54 -73.55 139.85
N LYS A 13 -49.53 -73.07 140.61
CA LYS A 13 -50.26 -71.83 140.30
C LYS A 13 -49.34 -70.61 140.41
N GLU A 14 -48.53 -70.51 141.46
CA GLU A 14 -47.54 -69.45 141.62
C GLU A 14 -46.48 -69.48 140.53
N GLN A 15 -45.99 -70.66 140.14
CA GLN A 15 -45.02 -70.81 139.07
C GLN A 15 -45.61 -70.47 137.69
N ALA A 16 -46.90 -70.75 137.46
CA ALA A 16 -47.61 -70.35 136.24
C ALA A 16 -47.84 -68.83 136.20
N LEU A 17 -48.20 -68.23 137.34
CA LEU A 17 -48.32 -66.77 137.49
C LEU A 17 -46.98 -66.07 137.29
N TRP A 18 -45.90 -66.61 137.84
CA TRP A 18 -44.54 -66.10 137.65
C TRP A 18 -44.08 -66.18 136.20
N ARG A 19 -44.34 -67.32 135.53
CA ARG A 19 -44.06 -67.47 134.09
C ARG A 19 -44.85 -66.45 133.26
N LYS A 20 -46.15 -66.27 133.52
CA LYS A 20 -46.98 -65.26 132.83
C LYS A 20 -46.44 -63.85 133.01
N LYS A 21 -46.12 -63.44 134.25
CA LYS A 21 -45.50 -62.14 134.52
C LYS A 21 -44.17 -61.95 133.78
N LYS A 22 -43.32 -62.99 133.73
CA LYS A 22 -42.04 -62.92 132.99
C LYS A 22 -42.23 -62.83 131.48
N TYR A 23 -43.24 -63.49 130.93
CA TYR A 23 -43.63 -63.35 129.52
C TYR A 23 -44.17 -61.95 129.22
N GLU A 24 -44.99 -61.38 130.10
CA GLU A 24 -45.50 -60.01 129.98
C GLU A 24 -44.36 -58.98 130.05
N GLU A 25 -43.44 -59.10 131.01
CA GLU A 25 -42.23 -58.26 131.09
C GLU A 25 -41.36 -58.37 129.83
N MET A 26 -41.15 -59.59 129.31
CA MET A 26 -40.37 -59.82 128.08
C MET A 26 -41.09 -59.25 126.85
N GLU A 27 -42.42 -59.35 126.76
CA GLU A 27 -43.18 -58.72 125.68
C GLU A 27 -43.11 -57.20 125.75
N GLU A 28 -43.18 -56.60 126.94
CA GLU A 28 -43.02 -55.15 127.13
C GLU A 28 -41.61 -54.69 126.76
N GLU A 29 -40.58 -55.44 127.13
CA GLU A 29 -39.19 -55.18 126.72
C GLU A 29 -39.02 -55.34 125.20
N ASN A 30 -39.56 -56.39 124.60
CA ASN A 30 -39.54 -56.59 123.15
C ASN A 30 -40.29 -55.48 122.41
N ARG A 31 -41.40 -54.98 122.95
CA ARG A 31 -42.11 -53.81 122.40
C ARG A 31 -41.24 -52.56 122.45
N LYS A 32 -40.60 -52.28 123.59
CA LYS A 32 -39.67 -51.14 123.73
C LYS A 32 -38.48 -51.25 122.77
N ILE A 33 -37.93 -52.45 122.58
CA ILE A 33 -36.85 -52.71 121.61
C ILE A 33 -37.35 -52.45 120.18
N SER A 34 -38.54 -52.94 119.85
CA SER A 34 -39.14 -52.77 118.51
C SER A 34 -39.43 -51.29 118.20
N GLU A 35 -39.96 -50.55 119.18
CA GLU A 35 -40.17 -49.10 119.07
C GLU A 35 -38.86 -48.33 118.89
N PHE A 36 -37.81 -48.70 119.64
CA PHE A 36 -36.50 -48.08 119.51
C PHE A 36 -35.87 -48.37 118.14
N VAL A 37 -35.95 -49.61 117.65
CA VAL A 37 -35.47 -49.99 116.31
C VAL A 37 -36.23 -49.22 115.23
N ASN A 38 -37.56 -49.13 115.32
CA ASN A 38 -38.37 -48.35 114.39
C ASN A 38 -37.99 -46.87 114.40
N MET A 39 -37.75 -46.28 115.58
CA MET A 39 -37.30 -44.90 115.70
C MET A 39 -35.91 -44.67 115.08
N GLN A 40 -34.98 -45.61 115.25
CA GLN A 40 -33.66 -45.54 114.61
C GLN A 40 -33.78 -45.65 113.09
N GLN A 41 -34.58 -46.59 112.58
CA GLN A 41 -34.83 -46.75 111.16
C GLN A 41 -35.46 -45.50 110.53
N GLN A 42 -36.41 -44.86 111.23
CA GLN A 42 -37.01 -43.60 110.78
C GLN A 42 -35.98 -42.48 110.70
N ARG A 43 -35.10 -42.32 111.70
CA ARG A 43 -34.03 -41.32 111.66
C ARG A 43 -33.04 -41.55 110.53
N GLU A 44 -32.67 -42.81 110.29
CA GLU A 44 -31.77 -43.18 109.20
C GLU A 44 -32.42 -42.93 107.84
N ASN A 45 -33.70 -43.30 107.67
CA ASN A 45 -34.47 -43.02 106.47
C ASN A 45 -34.62 -41.50 106.24
N ASP A 46 -34.89 -40.71 107.28
CA ASP A 46 -34.99 -39.25 107.19
C ASP A 46 -33.65 -38.60 106.83
N TRP A 47 -32.55 -39.15 107.36
CA TRP A 47 -31.20 -38.69 107.02
C TRP A 47 -30.85 -39.02 105.57
N MET A 48 -31.12 -40.25 105.12
CA MET A 48 -30.93 -40.67 103.73
C MET A 48 -31.79 -39.85 102.76
N ALA A 49 -33.04 -39.56 103.11
CA ALA A 49 -33.92 -38.69 102.32
C ALA A 49 -33.34 -37.28 102.18
N LYS A 50 -32.82 -36.69 103.26
CA LYS A 50 -32.15 -35.37 103.19
C LYS A 50 -30.87 -35.39 102.35
N VAL A 51 -30.09 -36.47 102.41
CA VAL A 51 -28.88 -36.62 101.58
C VAL A 51 -29.27 -36.75 100.11
N GLN A 52 -30.28 -37.54 99.79
CA GLN A 52 -30.82 -37.69 98.44
C GLN A 52 -31.37 -36.37 97.91
N GLU A 53 -32.21 -35.67 98.67
CA GLU A 53 -32.77 -34.36 98.28
C GLU A 53 -31.66 -33.32 97.99
N ASN A 54 -30.62 -33.28 98.83
CA ASN A 54 -29.48 -32.40 98.60
C ASN A 54 -28.65 -32.83 97.38
N GLY A 55 -28.51 -34.13 97.14
CA GLY A 55 -27.87 -34.68 95.93
C GLY A 55 -28.63 -34.31 94.66
N GLU A 56 -29.95 -34.44 94.68
CA GLU A 56 -30.84 -34.07 93.56
C GLU A 56 -30.77 -32.57 93.26
N LYS A 57 -30.82 -31.70 94.29
CA LYS A 57 -30.65 -30.25 94.11
C LYS A 57 -29.30 -29.90 93.49
N ARG A 58 -28.22 -30.59 93.88
CA ARG A 58 -26.89 -30.41 93.29
C ARG A 58 -26.86 -30.86 91.82
N LEU A 59 -27.48 -32.00 91.51
CA LEU A 59 -27.57 -32.50 90.14
C LEU A 59 -28.38 -31.55 89.24
N GLN A 60 -29.52 -31.04 89.75
CA GLN A 60 -30.32 -30.05 89.05
C GLN A 60 -29.52 -28.78 88.74
N LEU A 61 -28.76 -28.28 89.72
CA LEU A 61 -27.87 -27.12 89.52
C LEU A 61 -26.78 -27.41 88.48
N GLN A 62 -26.14 -28.58 88.54
CA GLN A 62 -25.13 -28.99 87.55
C GLN A 62 -25.72 -29.10 86.14
N ASN A 63 -26.91 -29.70 86.01
CA ASN A 63 -27.61 -29.81 84.73
C ASN A 63 -27.97 -28.44 84.15
N MET A 64 -28.47 -27.51 84.97
CA MET A 64 -28.73 -26.14 84.52
C MET A 64 -27.46 -25.41 84.07
N LEU A 65 -26.35 -25.59 84.79
CA LEU A 65 -25.06 -25.00 84.41
C LEU A 65 -24.51 -25.62 83.11
N ALA A 66 -24.65 -26.93 82.94
CA ALA A 66 -24.25 -27.63 81.73
C ALA A 66 -25.07 -27.17 80.52
N GLN A 67 -26.39 -27.01 80.67
CA GLN A 67 -27.27 -26.47 79.65
C GLN A 67 -26.87 -25.05 79.24
N LYS A 68 -26.68 -24.15 80.22
CA LYS A 68 -26.23 -22.77 79.94
C LYS A 68 -24.87 -22.73 79.26
N LEU A 69 -23.94 -23.61 79.64
CA LEU A 69 -22.63 -23.69 79.01
C LEU A 69 -22.76 -24.18 77.56
N ALA A 70 -23.59 -25.19 77.30
CA ALA A 70 -23.86 -25.70 75.96
C ALA A 70 -24.49 -24.63 75.06
N GLU A 71 -25.48 -23.89 75.57
CA GLU A 71 -26.10 -22.76 74.86
C GLU A 71 -25.08 -21.68 74.51
N MET A 72 -24.20 -21.32 75.46
CA MET A 72 -23.13 -20.33 75.23
C MET A 72 -22.10 -20.79 74.20
N LEU A 73 -21.75 -22.08 74.18
CA LEU A 73 -20.84 -22.64 73.18
C LEU A 73 -21.50 -22.65 71.81
N GLN A 74 -22.76 -23.07 71.73
CA GLN A 74 -23.53 -23.06 70.49
C GLN A 74 -23.66 -21.65 69.91
N GLN A 75 -23.97 -20.65 70.75
CA GLN A 75 -24.00 -19.24 70.31
C GLN A 75 -22.65 -18.76 69.78
N ARG A 76 -21.53 -19.20 70.37
CA ARG A 76 -20.19 -18.87 69.87
C ARG A 76 -19.92 -19.53 68.53
N GLU A 77 -20.26 -20.81 68.40
CA GLU A 77 -20.12 -21.55 67.14
C GLU A 77 -20.96 -20.92 66.02
N ASP A 78 -22.21 -20.57 66.30
CA ASP A 78 -23.10 -19.89 65.34
C ASP A 78 -22.50 -18.54 64.90
N LEU A 79 -21.98 -17.75 65.84
CA LEU A 79 -21.32 -16.47 65.52
C LEU A 79 -20.02 -16.66 64.71
N GLU A 80 -19.25 -17.70 65.01
CA GLU A 80 -18.05 -18.04 64.27
C GLU A 80 -18.37 -18.51 62.85
N GLN A 81 -19.44 -19.29 62.67
CA GLN A 81 -19.94 -19.69 61.35
C GLN A 81 -20.35 -18.46 60.52
N VAL A 82 -21.17 -17.57 61.08
CA VAL A 82 -21.59 -16.34 60.41
C VAL A 82 -20.38 -15.47 60.02
N ARG A 83 -19.37 -15.39 60.89
CA ARG A 83 -18.14 -14.64 60.58
C ARG A 83 -17.34 -15.28 59.43
N GLN A 84 -17.28 -16.61 59.38
CA GLN A 84 -16.62 -17.34 58.29
C GLN A 84 -17.37 -17.16 56.97
N GLU A 85 -18.70 -17.24 57.00
CA GLU A 85 -19.56 -17.00 55.84
C GLU A 85 -19.38 -15.57 55.30
N LEU A 86 -19.44 -14.57 56.18
CA LEU A 86 -19.22 -13.17 55.79
C LEU A 86 -17.87 -12.97 55.11
N TYR A 87 -16.80 -13.55 55.68
CA TYR A 87 -15.47 -13.48 55.08
C TYR A 87 -15.43 -14.12 53.68
N GLN A 88 -16.08 -15.27 53.49
CA GLN A 88 -16.15 -15.94 52.20
C GLN A 88 -16.95 -15.10 51.18
N GLU A 89 -18.06 -14.49 51.59
CA GLU A 89 -18.84 -13.60 50.75
C GLU A 89 -18.06 -12.34 50.34
N GLU A 90 -17.35 -11.72 51.26
CA GLU A 90 -16.47 -10.57 50.97
C GLU A 90 -15.39 -10.95 49.95
N GLN A 91 -14.73 -12.10 50.11
CA GLN A 91 -13.75 -12.59 49.14
C GLN A 91 -14.42 -12.85 47.78
N ALA A 92 -15.60 -13.49 47.76
CA ALA A 92 -16.33 -13.76 46.53
C ALA A 92 -16.72 -12.45 45.81
N GLU A 93 -17.14 -11.42 46.53
CA GLU A 93 -17.45 -10.10 45.94
C GLU A 93 -16.19 -9.39 45.40
N ILE A 94 -15.06 -9.47 46.12
CA ILE A 94 -13.77 -8.96 45.60
C ILE A 94 -13.40 -9.68 44.31
N HIS A 95 -13.52 -11.01 44.26
CA HIS A 95 -13.25 -11.79 43.05
C HIS A 95 -14.20 -11.42 41.90
N LYS A 96 -15.51 -11.27 42.16
CA LYS A 96 -16.47 -10.83 41.15
C LYS A 96 -16.13 -9.44 40.60
N ARG A 97 -15.70 -8.50 41.46
CA ARG A 97 -15.27 -7.16 41.03
C ARG A 97 -14.05 -7.23 40.11
N LYS A 98 -13.01 -7.98 40.50
CA LYS A 98 -11.81 -8.21 39.67
C LYS A 98 -12.17 -8.81 38.31
N LEU A 99 -13.03 -9.83 38.28
CA LEU A 99 -13.48 -10.44 37.03
C LEU A 99 -14.25 -9.46 36.13
N LYS A 100 -15.07 -8.58 36.72
CA LYS A 100 -15.76 -7.51 35.98
C LYS A 100 -14.76 -6.50 35.42
N GLU A 101 -13.81 -6.04 36.21
CA GLU A 101 -12.75 -5.11 35.79
C GLU A 101 -11.91 -5.71 34.64
N GLU A 102 -11.48 -6.97 34.76
CA GLU A 102 -10.76 -7.66 33.68
C GLU A 102 -11.59 -7.80 32.40
N ALA A 103 -12.90 -8.09 32.53
CA ALA A 103 -13.80 -8.16 31.39
C ALA A 103 -13.99 -6.79 30.72
N GLU A 104 -14.12 -5.72 31.52
CA GLU A 104 -14.18 -4.34 31.02
C GLU A 104 -12.89 -3.93 30.31
N GLU A 105 -11.72 -4.26 30.88
CA GLU A 105 -10.43 -3.99 30.23
C GLU A 105 -10.29 -4.73 28.91
N LYS A 106 -10.69 -6.00 28.85
CA LYS A 106 -10.69 -6.78 27.60
C LYS A 106 -11.60 -6.12 26.56
N LEU A 107 -12.77 -5.66 26.95
CA LEU A 107 -13.69 -4.96 26.06
C LEU A 107 -13.12 -3.61 25.58
N ARG A 108 -12.47 -2.83 26.47
CA ARG A 108 -11.80 -1.57 26.12
C ARG A 108 -10.69 -1.82 25.10
N LYS A 109 -9.79 -2.77 25.38
CA LYS A 109 -8.71 -3.18 24.47
C LYS A 109 -9.25 -3.62 23.10
N GLN A 110 -10.33 -4.41 23.06
CA GLN A 110 -10.96 -4.81 21.80
C GLN A 110 -11.55 -3.62 21.02
N LYS A 111 -12.18 -2.66 21.71
CA LYS A 111 -12.71 -1.45 21.08
C LYS A 111 -11.60 -0.57 20.51
N GLU A 112 -10.53 -0.36 21.27
CA GLU A 112 -9.35 0.40 20.83
C GLU A 112 -8.72 -0.26 19.60
N LEU A 113 -8.54 -1.58 19.60
CA LEU A 113 -8.01 -2.31 18.43
C LEU A 113 -8.90 -2.14 17.20
N LYS A 114 -10.22 -2.20 17.35
CA LYS A 114 -11.16 -1.97 16.25
C LYS A 114 -11.09 -0.53 15.73
N GLN A 115 -11.02 0.46 16.63
CA GLN A 115 -10.89 1.87 16.26
C GLN A 115 -9.59 2.12 15.52
N ASN A 116 -8.45 1.67 16.07
CA ASN A 116 -7.14 1.76 15.42
C ASN A 116 -7.13 1.12 14.03
N PHE A 117 -7.79 -0.03 13.87
CA PHE A 117 -7.91 -0.67 12.56
C PHE A 117 -8.72 0.18 11.57
N ILE A 118 -9.85 0.74 11.99
CA ILE A 118 -10.69 1.62 11.15
C ILE A 118 -9.89 2.87 10.76
N GLU A 119 -9.20 3.50 11.70
CA GLU A 119 -8.36 4.67 11.45
C GLU A 119 -7.22 4.36 10.48
N GLN A 120 -6.53 3.22 10.64
CA GLN A 120 -5.49 2.79 9.71
C GLN A 120 -6.02 2.55 8.30
N MET A 121 -7.22 1.96 8.17
CA MET A 121 -7.84 1.75 6.86
C MET A 121 -8.25 3.07 6.21
N ALA A 122 -8.85 3.99 6.97
CA ALA A 122 -9.19 5.33 6.47
C ALA A 122 -7.95 6.12 6.02
N LEU A 123 -6.85 6.05 6.78
CA LEU A 123 -5.58 6.68 6.41
C LEU A 123 -5.01 6.08 5.12
N LYS A 124 -5.03 4.74 4.97
CA LYS A 124 -4.59 4.08 3.73
C LYS A 124 -5.43 4.51 2.53
N GLU A 125 -6.74 4.59 2.70
CA GLU A 125 -7.65 5.05 1.64
C GLU A 125 -7.35 6.50 1.23
N LEU A 126 -7.10 7.39 2.19
CA LEU A 126 -6.73 8.77 1.92
C LEU A 126 -5.39 8.88 1.17
N VAL A 127 -4.40 8.08 1.56
CA VAL A 127 -3.10 8.00 0.85
C VAL A 127 -3.29 7.47 -0.58
N LEU A 128 -4.14 6.48 -0.80
CA LEU A 128 -4.43 5.98 -2.13
C LEU A 128 -5.18 7.00 -2.99
N GLN A 129 -6.09 7.78 -2.41
CA GLN A 129 -6.81 8.84 -3.12
C GLN A 129 -5.85 9.96 -3.54
N SER A 130 -5.02 10.46 -2.62
CA SER A 130 -4.00 11.48 -2.93
C SER A 130 -2.99 10.99 -3.98
N ALA A 131 -2.51 9.74 -3.89
CA ALA A 131 -1.63 9.18 -4.90
C ALA A 131 -2.29 9.12 -6.29
N LYS A 132 -3.59 8.76 -6.38
CA LYS A 132 -4.33 8.79 -7.64
C LYS A 132 -4.47 10.21 -8.19
N GLU A 133 -4.74 11.19 -7.34
CA GLU A 133 -4.83 12.58 -7.75
C GLU A 133 -3.48 13.09 -8.28
N GLU A 134 -2.39 12.76 -7.59
CA GLU A 134 -1.02 13.07 -8.03
C GLU A 134 -0.70 12.40 -9.38
N GLU A 135 -1.05 11.12 -9.56
CA GLU A 135 -0.89 10.41 -10.83
C GLU A 135 -1.68 11.08 -11.96
N GLU A 136 -2.93 11.49 -11.72
CA GLU A 136 -3.76 12.17 -12.72
C GLU A 136 -3.21 13.55 -13.07
N ILE A 137 -2.70 14.30 -12.09
CA ILE A 137 -2.00 15.57 -12.33
C ILE A 137 -0.74 15.34 -13.16
N PHE A 138 0.06 14.33 -12.82
CA PHE A 138 1.26 13.96 -13.55
C PHE A 138 0.95 13.53 -14.99
N ARG A 139 -0.07 12.69 -15.20
CA ARG A 139 -0.53 12.27 -16.53
C ARG A 139 -0.93 13.47 -17.38
N LYS A 140 -1.73 14.39 -16.83
CA LYS A 140 -2.13 15.63 -17.54
C LYS A 140 -0.93 16.50 -17.88
N ALA A 141 0.00 16.68 -16.95
CA ALA A 141 1.22 17.44 -17.18
C ALA A 141 2.09 16.80 -18.28
N MET A 142 2.22 15.47 -18.27
CA MET A 142 2.98 14.73 -19.28
C MET A 142 2.32 14.84 -20.67
N LEU A 143 1.00 14.68 -20.76
CA LEU A 143 0.26 14.85 -22.01
C LEU A 143 0.38 16.27 -22.56
N ALA A 144 0.34 17.29 -21.69
CA ALA A 144 0.55 18.68 -22.09
C ALA A 144 1.97 18.91 -22.62
N LYS A 145 2.99 18.34 -21.97
CA LYS A 145 4.38 18.40 -22.43
C LYS A 145 4.56 17.76 -23.80
N LEU A 146 4.03 16.55 -24.00
CA LEU A 146 4.08 15.89 -25.31
C LEU A 146 3.38 16.70 -26.40
N ALA A 147 2.23 17.30 -26.11
CA ALA A 147 1.52 18.15 -27.07
C ALA A 147 2.30 19.45 -27.39
N GLU A 148 2.99 20.03 -26.41
CA GLU A 148 3.90 21.18 -26.62
C GLU A 148 5.08 20.79 -27.52
N ASP A 149 5.71 19.64 -27.24
CA ASP A 149 6.85 19.13 -27.99
C ASP A 149 6.45 18.80 -29.43
N ASP A 150 5.34 18.08 -29.65
CA ASP A 150 4.80 17.79 -30.99
C ASP A 150 4.55 19.07 -31.79
N ARG A 151 4.00 20.11 -31.15
CA ARG A 151 3.79 21.42 -31.81
C ARG A 151 5.11 22.06 -32.23
N ILE A 152 6.13 22.00 -31.37
CA ILE A 152 7.46 22.53 -31.66
C ILE A 152 8.12 21.74 -32.80
N GLU A 153 8.00 20.42 -32.80
CA GLU A 153 8.52 19.55 -33.85
C GLU A 153 7.89 19.86 -35.21
N LEU A 154 6.56 20.01 -35.27
CA LEU A 154 5.85 20.41 -36.49
C LEU A 154 6.33 21.76 -37.02
N MET A 155 6.49 22.76 -36.13
CA MET A 155 7.02 24.07 -36.52
C MET A 155 8.47 23.99 -37.02
N ASN A 156 9.31 23.18 -36.37
CA ASN A 156 10.69 22.97 -36.78
C ASN A 156 10.78 22.27 -38.14
N ALA A 157 9.97 21.23 -38.38
CA ALA A 157 9.88 20.54 -39.66
C ALA A 157 9.41 21.47 -40.77
N GLN A 158 8.39 22.31 -40.53
CA GLN A 158 7.95 23.32 -41.49
C GLN A 158 9.07 24.32 -41.80
N LYS A 159 9.77 24.84 -40.77
CA LYS A 159 10.88 25.79 -40.93
C LYS A 159 12.02 25.18 -41.73
N GLN A 160 12.36 23.91 -41.50
CA GLN A 160 13.36 23.18 -42.28
C GLN A 160 12.95 23.03 -43.74
N ARG A 161 11.69 22.65 -44.03
CA ARG A 161 11.15 22.56 -45.40
C ARG A 161 11.22 23.91 -46.12
N MET A 162 10.84 24.99 -45.45
CA MET A 162 10.92 26.34 -46.03
C MET A 162 12.36 26.73 -46.37
N LYS A 163 13.32 26.50 -45.46
CA LYS A 163 14.75 26.74 -45.74
C LYS A 163 15.27 25.91 -46.91
N GLN A 164 14.90 24.64 -47.01
CA GLN A 164 15.28 23.78 -48.13
C GLN A 164 14.73 24.31 -49.46
N LEU A 165 13.47 24.77 -49.48
CA LEU A 165 12.88 25.39 -50.67
C LEU A 165 13.57 26.71 -51.05
N GLU A 166 13.92 27.54 -50.08
CA GLU A 166 14.69 28.77 -50.30
C GLU A 166 16.08 28.47 -50.89
N HIS A 167 16.82 27.52 -50.31
CA HIS A 167 18.11 27.08 -50.84
C HIS A 167 17.99 26.50 -52.23
N ARG A 168 16.98 25.67 -52.49
CA ARG A 168 16.72 25.11 -53.82
C ARG A 168 16.43 26.21 -54.85
N ARG A 169 15.56 27.18 -54.53
CA ARG A 169 15.28 28.33 -55.39
C ARG A 169 16.52 29.18 -55.64
N ALA A 170 17.35 29.41 -54.62
CA ALA A 170 18.60 30.15 -54.78
C ALA A 170 19.57 29.42 -55.73
N VAL A 171 19.69 28.10 -55.61
CA VAL A 171 20.50 27.27 -56.52
C VAL A 171 19.93 27.28 -57.94
N GLU A 172 18.61 27.14 -58.11
CA GLU A 172 17.95 27.21 -59.42
C GLU A 172 18.21 28.55 -60.11
N LYS A 173 18.11 29.68 -59.38
CA LYS A 173 18.48 31.01 -59.88
C LYS A 173 19.94 31.09 -60.33
N LEU A 174 20.89 30.58 -59.54
CA LEU A 174 22.30 30.57 -59.93
C LEU A 174 22.54 29.73 -61.20
N ILE A 175 21.81 28.63 -61.38
CA ILE A 175 21.87 27.80 -62.59
C ILE A 175 21.29 28.56 -63.79
N GLU A 176 20.16 29.24 -63.61
CA GLU A 176 19.53 30.08 -64.65
C GLU A 176 20.43 31.25 -65.06
N GLU A 177 21.02 31.96 -64.09
CA GLU A 177 22.00 33.03 -64.32
C GLU A 177 23.20 32.51 -65.13
N ARG A 178 23.76 31.35 -64.75
CA ARG A 178 24.86 30.72 -65.49
C ARG A 178 24.46 30.34 -66.91
N ARG A 179 23.24 29.83 -67.12
CA ARG A 179 22.71 29.51 -68.46
C ARG A 179 22.53 30.77 -69.29
N ASN A 180 22.01 31.85 -68.71
CA ASN A 180 21.82 33.13 -69.38
C ASN A 180 23.17 33.76 -69.75
N GLN A 181 24.17 33.70 -68.86
CA GLN A 181 25.55 34.10 -69.15
C GLN A 181 26.11 33.31 -70.33
N PHE A 182 26.02 31.98 -70.29
CA PHE A 182 26.50 31.13 -71.38
C PHE A 182 25.81 31.46 -72.72
N LEU A 183 24.50 31.72 -72.72
CA LEU A 183 23.77 32.12 -73.92
C LEU A 183 24.20 33.50 -74.42
N ALA A 184 24.41 34.46 -73.54
CA ALA A 184 24.90 35.79 -73.89
C ALA A 184 26.31 35.73 -74.48
N ASP A 185 27.21 34.95 -73.87
CA ASP A 185 28.57 34.72 -74.38
C ASP A 185 28.53 34.09 -75.78
N LYS A 186 27.66 33.10 -76.00
CA LYS A 186 27.47 32.48 -77.33
C LYS A 186 26.91 33.45 -78.36
N GLN A 187 26.00 34.34 -77.96
CA GLN A 187 25.49 35.39 -78.84
C GLN A 187 26.58 36.38 -79.22
N HIS A 188 27.39 36.83 -78.26
CA HIS A 188 28.54 37.68 -78.53
C HIS A 188 29.58 37.01 -79.45
N GLU A 189 29.92 35.74 -79.22
CA GLU A 189 30.81 34.97 -80.11
C GLU A 189 30.27 34.92 -81.55
N LEU A 190 28.96 34.71 -81.72
CA LEU A 190 28.31 34.71 -83.05
C LEU A 190 28.33 36.10 -83.70
N GLU A 191 28.06 37.16 -82.95
CA GLU A 191 28.13 38.54 -83.43
C GLU A 191 29.56 38.92 -83.86
N GLU A 192 30.56 38.57 -83.05
CA GLU A 192 31.98 38.77 -83.38
C GLU A 192 32.36 37.99 -84.64
N TRP A 193 31.94 36.73 -84.75
CA TRP A 193 32.18 35.92 -85.93
C TRP A 193 31.53 36.54 -87.18
N GLN A 194 30.28 37.00 -87.09
CA GLN A 194 29.61 37.70 -88.20
C GLN A 194 30.34 39.00 -88.57
N LEU A 195 30.80 39.77 -87.59
CA LEU A 195 31.56 40.99 -87.83
C LEU A 195 32.90 40.69 -88.51
N GLN A 196 33.60 39.63 -88.08
CA GLN A 196 34.82 39.15 -88.73
C GLN A 196 34.56 38.72 -90.17
N GLN A 197 33.48 37.97 -90.43
CA GLN A 197 33.07 37.60 -91.79
C GLN A 197 32.78 38.82 -92.65
N ARG A 198 32.07 39.83 -92.13
CA ARG A 198 31.86 41.10 -92.85
C ARG A 198 33.16 41.83 -93.14
N ARG A 199 34.08 41.93 -92.17
CA ARG A 199 35.41 42.54 -92.36
C ARG A 199 36.24 41.80 -93.39
N GLN A 200 36.29 40.47 -93.33
CA GLN A 200 36.95 39.64 -94.34
C GLN A 200 36.31 39.81 -95.71
N GLY A 201 34.98 39.85 -95.79
CA GLY A 201 34.25 40.16 -97.02
C GLY A 201 34.62 41.51 -97.61
N CYS A 202 34.70 42.57 -96.79
CA CYS A 202 35.16 43.88 -97.22
C CYS A 202 36.61 43.86 -97.71
N ILE A 203 37.53 43.21 -96.99
CA ILE A 203 38.94 43.06 -97.42
C ILE A 203 39.01 42.31 -98.75
N ASN A 204 38.27 41.21 -98.89
CA ASN A 204 38.23 40.43 -100.13
C ASN A 204 37.67 41.26 -101.29
N ALA A 205 36.64 42.07 -101.08
CA ALA A 205 36.11 42.99 -102.09
C ALA A 205 37.18 44.01 -102.53
N ILE A 206 37.90 44.63 -101.58
CA ILE A 206 39.02 45.55 -101.89
C ILE A 206 40.12 44.84 -102.68
N ILE A 207 40.49 43.61 -102.28
CA ILE A 207 41.49 42.80 -103.01
C ILE A 207 41.01 42.49 -104.44
N GLU A 208 39.73 42.15 -104.62
CA GLU A 208 39.15 41.87 -105.94
C GLU A 208 39.12 43.14 -106.81
N GLU A 209 38.78 44.30 -106.24
CA GLU A 209 38.84 45.60 -106.92
C GLU A 209 40.27 45.96 -107.34
N GLU A 210 41.25 45.86 -106.43
CA GLU A 210 42.66 46.12 -106.75
C GLU A 210 43.21 45.11 -107.76
N ARG A 211 42.81 43.83 -107.67
CA ARG A 211 43.12 42.82 -108.69
C ARG A 211 42.57 43.23 -110.05
N GLN A 212 41.32 43.71 -110.13
CA GLN A 212 40.74 44.18 -111.38
C GLN A 212 41.44 45.43 -111.92
N LYS A 213 41.84 46.37 -111.06
CA LYS A 213 42.66 47.53 -111.46
C LYS A 213 44.00 47.08 -112.05
N LEU A 214 44.73 46.20 -111.36
CA LEU A 214 45.99 45.63 -111.83
C LEU A 214 45.83 44.92 -113.19
N LEU A 215 44.74 44.16 -113.36
CA LEU A 215 44.43 43.53 -114.64
C LEU A 215 44.20 44.58 -115.74
N LYS A 216 43.42 45.64 -115.51
CA LYS A 216 43.20 46.69 -116.51
C LYS A 216 44.48 47.44 -116.89
N GLU A 217 45.32 47.76 -115.92
CA GLU A 217 46.54 48.55 -116.13
C GLU A 217 47.68 47.76 -116.79
N HIS A 218 47.83 46.49 -116.43
CA HIS A 218 48.98 45.67 -116.85
C HIS A 218 48.63 44.60 -117.88
N ALA A 219 47.38 44.11 -117.95
CA ALA A 219 47.06 43.02 -118.88
C ALA A 219 47.29 43.46 -120.33
N THR A 220 46.83 44.65 -120.72
CA THR A 220 47.01 45.21 -122.08
C THR A 220 48.48 45.27 -122.51
N LYS A 221 49.40 45.55 -121.58
CA LYS A 221 50.85 45.59 -121.82
C LYS A 221 51.51 44.21 -121.88
N LEU A 222 50.86 43.17 -121.33
CA LEU A 222 51.39 41.81 -121.18
C LEU A 222 50.63 40.79 -122.04
N LEU A 223 49.93 41.24 -123.08
CA LEU A 223 49.19 40.40 -124.03
C LEU A 223 50.12 39.33 -124.63
N GLY A 224 49.87 38.06 -124.32
CA GLY A 224 50.65 36.90 -124.78
C GLY A 224 51.56 36.23 -123.73
N TYR A 225 51.90 36.92 -122.62
CA TYR A 225 52.81 36.43 -121.58
C TYR A 225 52.16 36.16 -120.21
N LEU A 226 50.82 36.17 -120.12
CA LEU A 226 50.10 35.91 -118.87
C LEU A 226 50.05 34.41 -118.51
N PRO A 227 50.36 34.01 -117.25
CA PRO A 227 50.23 32.64 -116.77
C PRO A 227 48.79 32.11 -116.76
N LYS A 228 48.64 30.77 -116.79
CA LYS A 228 47.33 30.10 -116.65
C LYS A 228 46.82 30.28 -115.21
N GLY A 229 45.58 30.77 -115.03
CA GLY A 229 44.95 30.97 -113.71
C GLY A 229 44.81 32.44 -113.25
N VAL A 230 45.21 33.41 -114.09
CA VAL A 230 45.07 34.85 -113.79
C VAL A 230 43.62 35.34 -113.88
N PHE A 231 42.84 34.77 -114.80
CA PHE A 231 41.40 35.01 -114.93
C PHE A 231 40.64 33.98 -114.08
N LYS A 232 39.79 34.47 -113.17
CA LYS A 232 38.98 33.59 -112.29
C LYS A 232 37.56 33.43 -112.80
N LYS A 233 36.99 34.48 -113.42
CA LYS A 233 35.64 34.48 -114.00
C LYS A 233 35.70 34.89 -115.47
N GLU A 234 34.72 34.43 -116.26
CA GLU A 234 34.55 34.85 -117.67
C GLU A 234 34.35 36.37 -117.79
N ASP A 235 33.70 36.99 -116.80
CA ASP A 235 33.55 38.44 -116.66
C ASP A 235 34.89 39.21 -116.67
N ASP A 236 35.98 38.59 -116.19
CA ASP A 236 37.30 39.22 -116.15
C ASP A 236 37.90 39.39 -117.56
N ILE A 237 37.53 38.53 -118.50
CA ILE A 237 37.99 38.56 -119.91
C ILE A 237 37.23 39.65 -120.67
N ASP A 238 35.93 39.79 -120.37
CA ASP A 238 35.05 40.77 -121.00
C ASP A 238 35.41 42.22 -120.65
N MET A 239 35.92 42.46 -119.44
CA MET A 239 36.32 43.80 -118.99
C MET A 239 37.62 44.34 -119.62
N LEU A 240 38.39 43.52 -120.34
CA LEU A 240 39.70 43.90 -120.91
C LEU A 240 39.67 44.22 -122.41
N GLY A 241 38.48 44.20 -123.02
CA GLY A 241 38.25 44.60 -124.41
C GLY A 241 38.31 43.45 -125.43
N GLU A 242 37.84 43.71 -126.65
CA GLU A 242 37.66 42.70 -127.71
C GLU A 242 38.97 42.02 -128.17
N GLU A 243 40.12 42.65 -127.95
CA GLU A 243 41.44 42.13 -128.30
C GLU A 243 41.82 40.91 -127.44
N PHE A 244 41.45 40.93 -126.14
CA PHE A 244 41.63 39.80 -125.23
C PHE A 244 40.68 38.66 -125.55
N ARG A 245 39.42 38.99 -125.88
CA ARG A 245 38.42 38.00 -126.28
C ARG A 245 38.89 37.22 -127.51
N LYS A 246 39.42 37.90 -128.54
CA LYS A 246 39.96 37.25 -129.76
C LYS A 246 41.24 36.43 -129.51
N ALA A 247 42.16 36.91 -128.67
CA ALA A 247 43.42 36.22 -128.40
C ALA A 247 43.25 34.96 -127.53
N TYR A 248 42.34 35.01 -126.55
CA TYR A 248 42.09 33.88 -125.65
C TYR A 248 41.00 32.92 -126.17
N GLN A 249 40.04 33.35 -127.00
CA GLN A 249 39.15 32.44 -127.75
C GLN A 249 39.93 31.58 -128.75
N LYS A 250 40.89 32.18 -129.50
CA LYS A 250 41.78 31.39 -130.38
C LYS A 250 42.63 30.38 -129.61
N ARG A 251 43.00 30.66 -128.36
CA ARG A 251 43.79 29.73 -127.52
C ARG A 251 42.94 28.63 -126.87
N SER A 252 41.66 28.87 -126.57
CA SER A 252 40.74 27.81 -126.13
C SER A 252 40.41 26.85 -127.27
N GLU A 253 40.17 27.36 -128.48
CA GLU A 253 39.96 26.54 -129.69
C GLU A 253 41.20 25.67 -130.03
N ILE A 254 42.42 26.17 -129.82
CA ILE A 254 43.67 25.41 -130.03
C ILE A 254 43.95 24.39 -128.91
N CYS A 255 43.33 24.51 -127.72
CA CYS A 255 43.49 23.56 -126.61
C CYS A 255 42.42 22.45 -126.57
N GLU A 256 41.33 22.57 -127.33
CA GLU A 256 40.33 21.49 -127.46
C GLU A 256 40.63 20.53 -128.63
N GLU A 257 41.56 20.87 -129.54
CA GLU A 257 42.02 19.98 -130.63
C GLU A 257 43.35 19.23 -130.33
N LYS A 258 43.71 19.03 -129.05
CA LYS A 258 44.79 18.12 -128.65
C LYS A 258 44.47 17.30 -127.41
#